data_AF-A0A7C4KD00-F1
#
_entry.id   AF-A0A7C4KD00-F1
#
_cell.length_a   1.000
_cell.length_b   1.000
_cell.length_c   1.000
_cell.angle_alpha   90.00
_cell.angle_beta   90.00
_cell.angle_gamma   90.00
#
_symmetry.space_group_name_H-M   'P 1'
#
loop_
_entity.id
_entity.type
_entity.pdbx_description
1 polymer ?
#
loop_
_entity_poly.entity_id
_entity_poly.type
_entity_poly.pdbx_seq_one_letter_code
_entity_poly.pdbx_strand_id
1 'polypeptide(L)'
;MIKSLAAEVNRLSGQQIELCYHCHKCTAGCPLVEQMTYGPDRVLRMIALDELKPLLASRDIWLCAGCYTCATRCPNEIDLAAVMDALRQIAIREGYAAAEPDVLLFHRLFMGVVKRLGRSHEAAMLGLFKVLSHVPLMNDVGAGIKLVLRGKVPVIPKTSGKTAEVRQIFERSG
;
A
#
# COMPACT_ATOMS: atom_id res chain seq x y z
N MET A 1 -18.48 14.98 0.82
CA MET A 1 -19.09 13.94 1.67
C MET A 1 -19.49 12.79 0.75
N ILE A 2 -18.89 11.62 0.93
CA ILE A 2 -19.15 10.42 0.13
C ILE A 2 -20.61 10.00 0.35
N LYS A 3 -21.39 9.86 -0.73
CA LYS A 3 -22.80 9.44 -0.66
C LYS A 3 -22.98 7.92 -0.57
N SER A 4 -22.02 7.16 -1.09
CA SER A 4 -21.98 5.69 -1.05
C SER A 4 -20.52 5.23 -1.11
N LEU A 5 -20.06 4.51 -0.11
CA LEU A 5 -18.69 3.99 -0.07
C LEU A 5 -18.45 2.95 -1.17
N ALA A 6 -19.41 2.05 -1.40
CA ALA A 6 -19.33 1.03 -2.45
C ALA A 6 -19.13 1.64 -3.84
N ALA A 7 -19.92 2.66 -4.19
CA ALA A 7 -19.80 3.34 -5.47
C ALA A 7 -18.42 4.01 -5.65
N GLU A 8 -17.90 4.64 -4.60
CA GLU A 8 -16.58 5.29 -4.65
C GLU A 8 -15.44 4.27 -4.73
N VAL A 9 -15.53 3.16 -3.99
CA VAL A 9 -14.57 2.06 -4.06
C VAL A 9 -14.57 1.45 -5.46
N ASN A 10 -15.73 1.14 -6.03
CA ASN A 10 -15.85 0.60 -7.39
C ASN A 10 -15.24 1.55 -8.42
N ARG A 11 -15.51 2.86 -8.29
CA ARG A 11 -14.97 3.89 -9.18
C ARG A 11 -13.43 3.95 -9.13
N LEU A 12 -12.84 3.89 -7.95
CA LEU A 12 -11.38 3.99 -7.78
C LEU A 12 -10.64 2.69 -8.08
N SER A 13 -11.23 1.54 -7.74
CA SER A 13 -10.60 0.22 -7.91
C SER A 13 -10.90 -0.42 -9.26
N GLY A 14 -11.91 0.06 -10.00
CA GLY A 14 -12.40 -0.55 -11.23
C GLY A 14 -13.08 -1.90 -11.01
N GLN A 15 -13.49 -2.20 -9.77
CA GLN A 15 -14.10 -3.48 -9.38
C GLN A 15 -15.62 -3.37 -9.25
N GLN A 16 -16.29 -4.52 -9.23
CA GLN A 16 -17.72 -4.67 -8.89
C GLN A 16 -17.82 -5.52 -7.62
N ILE A 17 -17.68 -4.87 -6.46
CA ILE A 17 -17.62 -5.58 -5.17
C ILE A 17 -18.92 -6.27 -4.78
N GLU A 18 -20.05 -5.87 -5.38
CA GLU A 18 -21.38 -6.42 -5.16
C GLU A 18 -21.48 -7.89 -5.61
N LEU A 19 -20.58 -8.33 -6.49
CA LEU A 19 -20.48 -9.73 -6.91
C LEU A 19 -19.96 -10.65 -5.79
N CYS A 20 -19.41 -10.08 -4.71
CA CYS A 20 -18.89 -10.86 -3.59
C CYS A 20 -20.02 -11.59 -2.85
N TYR A 21 -19.99 -12.91 -2.88
CA TYR A 21 -20.87 -13.77 -2.08
C TYR A 21 -20.22 -14.28 -0.78
N HIS A 22 -19.14 -13.64 -0.32
CA HIS A 22 -18.44 -13.94 0.94
C HIS A 22 -17.95 -15.40 1.07
N CYS A 23 -17.24 -15.92 0.07
CA CYS A 23 -16.66 -17.27 0.13
C CYS A 23 -15.44 -17.43 1.07
N HIS A 24 -14.95 -16.35 1.69
CA HIS A 24 -13.78 -16.30 2.57
C HIS A 24 -12.43 -16.77 1.99
N LYS A 25 -12.33 -17.08 0.68
CA LYS A 25 -11.06 -17.47 0.04
C LYS A 25 -9.96 -16.42 0.16
N CYS A 26 -10.32 -15.14 0.07
CA CYS A 26 -9.37 -14.04 0.24
C CYS A 26 -8.75 -14.03 1.65
N THR A 27 -9.54 -14.34 2.68
CA THR A 27 -9.12 -14.38 4.09
C THR A 27 -8.28 -15.61 4.36
N ALA A 28 -8.72 -16.79 3.90
CA ALA A 28 -7.93 -18.02 4.01
C ALA A 28 -6.58 -17.95 3.28
N GLY A 29 -6.50 -17.17 2.19
CA GLY A 29 -5.28 -16.98 1.42
C GLY A 29 -4.37 -15.85 1.89
N CYS A 30 -4.82 -15.01 2.82
CA CYS A 30 -4.08 -13.82 3.21
C CYS A 30 -2.96 -14.17 4.22
N PRO A 31 -1.69 -13.86 3.91
CA PRO A 31 -0.58 -14.16 4.82
C PRO A 31 -0.54 -13.21 6.04
N LEU A 32 -1.36 -12.16 6.05
CA LEU A 32 -1.36 -11.10 7.08
C LEU A 32 -2.66 -11.05 7.87
N VAL A 33 -3.55 -12.03 7.69
CA VAL A 33 -4.89 -12.03 8.29
C VAL A 33 -4.83 -12.01 9.82
N GLU A 34 -3.84 -12.67 10.42
CA GLU A 34 -3.68 -12.73 11.88
C GLU A 34 -3.31 -11.38 12.50
N GLN A 35 -2.71 -10.48 11.71
CA GLN A 35 -2.34 -9.14 12.14
C GLN A 35 -3.42 -8.10 11.82
N MET A 36 -4.37 -8.43 10.95
CA MET A 36 -5.52 -7.60 10.58
C MET A 36 -6.59 -7.63 11.68
N THR A 37 -7.36 -6.56 11.79
CA THR A 37 -8.48 -6.44 12.73
C THR A 37 -9.71 -7.20 12.24
N TYR A 38 -10.05 -7.08 10.96
CA TYR A 38 -11.25 -7.66 10.36
C TYR A 38 -10.92 -8.74 9.34
N GLY A 39 -9.90 -8.51 8.52
CA GLY A 39 -9.52 -9.37 7.41
C GLY A 39 -10.25 -9.05 6.09
N PRO A 40 -9.75 -9.56 4.97
CA PRO A 40 -10.12 -9.11 3.63
C PRO A 40 -11.59 -9.36 3.24
N ASP A 41 -12.19 -10.50 3.63
CA ASP A 41 -13.62 -10.75 3.34
C ASP A 41 -14.56 -9.80 4.09
N ARG A 42 -14.20 -9.48 5.35
CA ARG A 42 -14.97 -8.58 6.20
C ARG A 42 -14.83 -7.14 5.74
N VAL A 43 -13.66 -6.74 5.23
CA VAL A 43 -13.49 -5.44 4.57
C VAL A 43 -14.52 -5.26 3.45
N LEU A 44 -14.69 -6.25 2.56
CA LEU A 44 -15.74 -6.18 1.53
C LEU A 44 -17.15 -6.08 2.12
N ARG A 45 -17.41 -6.79 3.23
CA ARG A 45 -18.71 -6.74 3.91
C ARG A 45 -18.98 -5.34 4.48
N MET A 46 -17.98 -4.75 5.12
CA MET A 46 -18.08 -3.41 5.72
C MET A 46 -18.32 -2.34 4.65
N ILE A 47 -17.73 -2.49 3.46
CA ILE A 47 -18.03 -1.60 2.33
C ILE A 47 -19.49 -1.72 1.91
N ALA A 48 -20.01 -2.93 1.78
CA ALA A 48 -21.41 -3.17 1.42
C ALA A 48 -22.41 -2.66 2.47
N LEU A 49 -21.98 -2.59 3.75
CA LEU A 49 -22.76 -2.05 4.86
C LEU A 49 -22.53 -0.55 5.10
N ASP A 50 -21.73 0.12 4.27
CA ASP A 50 -21.37 1.54 4.40
C ASP A 50 -20.71 1.89 5.76
N GLU A 51 -19.99 0.94 6.35
CA GLU A 51 -19.29 1.09 7.64
C GLU A 51 -17.94 1.83 7.49
N LEU A 52 -18.00 3.07 7.00
CA LEU A 52 -16.83 3.88 6.63
C LEU A 52 -15.85 4.11 7.78
N LYS A 53 -16.34 4.64 8.91
CA LYS A 53 -15.50 5.10 10.03
C LYS A 53 -14.61 3.98 10.60
N PRO A 54 -15.16 2.83 11.03
CA PRO A 54 -14.33 1.76 11.56
C PRO A 54 -13.40 1.18 10.48
N LEU A 55 -13.83 1.11 9.22
CA LEU A 55 -13.02 0.58 8.13
C LEU A 55 -11.80 1.47 7.84
N LEU A 56 -11.99 2.77 7.64
CA LEU A 56 -10.91 3.69 7.29
C LEU A 56 -9.95 3.98 8.45
N ALA A 57 -10.41 3.84 9.70
CA ALA A 57 -9.57 3.93 10.88
C ALA A 57 -8.80 2.63 11.19
N SER A 58 -9.12 1.52 10.50
CA SER A 58 -8.48 0.22 10.74
C SER A 58 -7.07 0.16 10.18
N ARG A 59 -6.26 -0.76 10.73
CA ARG A 59 -4.94 -1.09 10.19
C ARG A 59 -5.00 -1.99 8.95
N ASP A 60 -6.12 -2.65 8.69
CA ASP A 60 -6.29 -3.67 7.65
C ASP A 60 -5.89 -3.16 6.26
N ILE A 61 -6.36 -1.97 5.91
CA ILE A 61 -6.05 -1.35 4.61
C ILE A 61 -4.55 -1.06 4.49
N TRP A 62 -3.88 -0.73 5.60
CA TRP A 62 -2.45 -0.42 5.63
C TRP A 62 -1.58 -1.68 5.67
N LEU A 63 -2.06 -2.76 6.27
CA LEU A 63 -1.34 -4.03 6.32
C LEU A 63 -1.37 -4.80 5.00
N CYS A 64 -2.35 -4.55 4.12
CA CYS A 64 -2.43 -5.27 2.84
C CYS A 64 -1.11 -5.16 2.03
N ALA A 65 -0.42 -6.28 1.84
CA ALA A 65 0.86 -6.31 1.11
C ALA A 65 0.71 -6.15 -0.41
N GLY A 66 -0.52 -6.12 -0.94
CA GLY A 66 -0.74 -6.08 -2.39
C GLY A 66 -0.13 -7.29 -3.11
N CYS A 67 -0.17 -8.48 -2.49
CA CYS A 67 0.41 -9.70 -3.06
C CYS A 67 -0.49 -10.40 -4.09
N TYR A 68 -1.69 -9.88 -4.36
CA TYR A 68 -2.68 -10.38 -5.31
C TYR A 68 -3.16 -11.83 -5.11
N THR A 69 -2.84 -12.48 -3.99
CA THR A 69 -3.33 -13.85 -3.70
C THR A 69 -4.85 -13.92 -3.60
N CYS A 70 -5.47 -12.87 -3.04
CA CYS A 70 -6.93 -12.75 -2.99
C CYS A 70 -7.55 -12.60 -4.40
N ALA A 71 -6.94 -11.80 -5.27
CA ALA A 71 -7.41 -11.57 -6.63
C ALA A 71 -7.35 -12.85 -7.47
N THR A 72 -6.21 -13.56 -7.42
CA THR A 72 -6.00 -14.80 -8.20
C THR A 72 -6.89 -15.96 -7.78
N ARG A 73 -7.43 -15.95 -6.55
CA ARG A 73 -8.30 -17.01 -6.01
C ARG A 73 -9.77 -16.62 -5.97
N CYS A 74 -10.11 -15.38 -6.33
CA CYS A 74 -11.48 -14.90 -6.28
C CYS A 74 -12.30 -15.54 -7.40
N PRO A 75 -13.39 -16.27 -7.08
CA PRO A 75 -14.25 -16.86 -8.10
C PRO A 75 -15.10 -15.82 -8.85
N ASN A 76 -15.19 -14.59 -8.33
CA ASN A 76 -15.90 -13.47 -8.95
C ASN A 76 -14.95 -12.43 -9.56
N GLU A 77 -13.66 -12.77 -9.71
CA GLU A 77 -12.65 -11.92 -10.35
C GLU A 77 -12.45 -10.54 -9.69
N ILE A 78 -12.82 -10.40 -8.41
CA ILE A 78 -12.63 -9.15 -7.65
C ILE A 78 -11.14 -9.00 -7.28
N ASP A 79 -10.49 -7.97 -7.80
CA ASP A 79 -9.17 -7.54 -7.34
C ASP A 79 -9.26 -6.78 -6.01
N LEU A 80 -9.18 -7.55 -4.93
CA LEU A 80 -9.23 -6.99 -3.58
C LEU A 80 -7.97 -6.19 -3.22
N ALA A 81 -6.84 -6.36 -3.92
CA ALA A 81 -5.67 -5.51 -3.70
C ALA A 81 -5.95 -4.08 -4.22
N ALA A 82 -6.60 -3.95 -5.38
CA ALA A 82 -7.06 -2.67 -5.91
C ALA A 82 -8.11 -2.00 -5.00
N VAL A 83 -9.03 -2.79 -4.42
CA VAL A 83 -10.01 -2.30 -3.42
C VAL A 83 -9.30 -1.76 -2.17
N MET A 84 -8.30 -2.48 -1.64
CA MET A 84 -7.53 -2.02 -0.48
C MET A 84 -6.77 -0.72 -0.78
N ASP A 85 -6.21 -0.57 -1.99
CA ASP A 85 -5.56 0.68 -2.40
C ASP A 85 -6.54 1.84 -2.52
N ALA A 86 -7.72 1.61 -3.12
CA ALA A 86 -8.80 2.59 -3.18
C ALA A 86 -9.21 3.07 -1.77
N LEU A 87 -9.32 2.15 -0.79
CA LEU A 87 -9.63 2.52 0.59
C LEU A 87 -8.53 3.38 1.22
N ARG A 88 -7.24 3.14 0.93
CA ARG A 88 -6.15 4.03 1.41
C ARG A 88 -6.28 5.42 0.82
N GLN A 89 -6.58 5.53 -0.47
CA GLN A 89 -6.77 6.83 -1.13
C GLN A 89 -7.94 7.58 -0.50
N ILE A 90 -9.05 6.89 -0.22
CA ILE A 90 -10.21 7.47 0.47
C ILE A 90 -9.84 7.91 1.89
N ALA A 91 -9.14 7.07 2.67
CA ALA A 91 -8.71 7.40 4.03
C ALA A 91 -7.85 8.67 4.05
N ILE A 92 -6.88 8.78 3.14
CA ILE A 92 -6.03 9.98 3.00
C ILE A 92 -6.86 11.20 2.62
N ARG A 93 -7.76 11.07 1.64
CA ARG A 93 -8.59 12.18 1.14
C ARG A 93 -9.55 12.71 2.19
N GLU A 94 -10.14 11.82 2.98
CA GLU A 94 -11.09 12.17 4.05
C GLU A 94 -10.38 12.55 5.36
N GLY A 95 -9.03 12.57 5.38
CA GLY A 95 -8.24 13.04 6.52
C GLY A 95 -8.12 12.06 7.69
N TYR A 96 -8.34 10.75 7.46
CA TYR A 96 -8.11 9.73 8.47
C TYR A 96 -6.60 9.56 8.70
N ALA A 97 -6.20 9.52 9.97
CA ALA A 97 -4.84 9.16 10.33
C ALA A 97 -4.56 7.71 9.88
N ALA A 98 -3.41 7.48 9.26
CA ALA A 98 -2.99 6.13 8.94
C ALA A 98 -2.76 5.35 10.24
N ALA A 99 -3.46 4.22 10.40
CA ALA A 99 -3.27 3.34 11.55
C ALA A 99 -1.85 2.73 11.57
N GLU A 100 -1.17 2.70 10.43
CA GLU A 100 0.25 2.37 10.30
C GLU A 100 1.02 3.54 9.66
N PRO A 101 1.44 4.55 10.44
CA PRO A 101 2.08 5.76 9.91
C PRO A 101 3.37 5.48 9.13
N ASP A 102 4.16 4.52 9.59
CA ASP A 102 5.42 4.15 8.96
C ASP A 102 5.20 3.51 7.57
N VAL A 103 4.09 2.78 7.37
CA VAL A 103 3.73 2.23 6.04
C VAL A 103 3.40 3.37 5.07
N LEU A 104 2.61 4.35 5.50
CA LEU A 104 2.30 5.53 4.68
C LEU A 104 3.57 6.35 4.40
N LEU A 105 4.45 6.52 5.39
CA LEU A 105 5.74 7.19 5.22
C LEU A 105 6.59 6.47 4.18
N PHE A 106 6.75 5.14 4.31
CA PHE A 106 7.50 4.34 3.35
C PHE A 106 6.96 4.52 1.92
N HIS A 107 5.65 4.45 1.74
CA HIS A 107 5.01 4.67 0.44
C HIS A 107 5.32 6.08 -0.11
N ARG A 108 5.19 7.13 0.71
CA ARG A 108 5.51 8.51 0.29
C ARG A 108 6.97 8.67 -0.10
N LEU A 109 7.89 8.07 0.65
CA LEU A 109 9.32 8.09 0.35
C LEU A 109 9.63 7.33 -0.94
N PHE A 110 9.06 6.15 -1.12
CA PHE A 110 9.18 5.37 -2.35
C PHE A 110 8.74 6.20 -3.56
N MET A 111 7.53 6.77 -3.51
CA MET A 111 6.99 7.58 -4.61
C MET A 111 7.84 8.85 -4.84
N GLY A 112 8.35 9.48 -3.79
CA GLY A 112 9.26 10.64 -3.90
C GLY A 112 10.60 10.29 -4.55
N VAL A 113 11.20 9.15 -4.18
CA VAL A 113 12.45 8.65 -4.78
C VAL A 113 12.24 8.32 -6.26
N VAL A 114 11.16 7.60 -6.59
CA VAL A 114 10.83 7.25 -7.98
C VAL A 114 10.58 8.52 -8.81
N LYS A 115 9.81 9.48 -8.29
CA LYS A 115 9.56 10.76 -8.97
C LYS A 115 10.86 11.54 -9.23
N ARG A 116 11.82 11.50 -8.31
CA ARG A 116 13.08 12.26 -8.42
C ARG A 116 14.13 11.57 -9.29
N LEU A 117 14.31 10.26 -9.15
CA LEU A 117 15.38 9.51 -9.82
C LEU A 117 14.92 8.78 -11.08
N GLY A 118 13.61 8.68 -11.29
CA GLY A 118 13.01 7.88 -12.35
C GLY A 118 13.12 6.37 -12.12
N ARG A 119 13.54 5.93 -10.92
CA ARG A 119 13.64 4.54 -10.48
C ARG A 119 13.72 4.45 -8.95
N SER A 120 13.45 3.28 -8.40
CA SER A 120 13.71 3.00 -6.99
C SER A 120 15.22 2.92 -6.72
N HIS A 121 15.61 3.32 -5.51
CA HIS A 121 16.98 3.20 -5.01
C HIS A 121 16.98 2.77 -3.54
N GLU A 122 17.29 1.50 -3.29
CA GLU A 122 17.11 0.84 -1.99
C GLU A 122 17.86 1.54 -0.84
N ALA A 123 19.13 1.90 -1.02
CA ALA A 123 19.90 2.56 0.04
C ALA A 123 19.36 3.95 0.38
N ALA A 124 18.87 4.68 -0.63
CA ALA A 124 18.27 6.00 -0.41
C ALA A 124 16.93 5.86 0.31
N MET A 125 16.10 4.90 -0.11
CA MET A 125 14.81 4.64 0.54
C MET A 125 14.98 4.17 1.98
N LEU A 126 15.85 3.20 2.25
CA LEU A 126 16.11 2.70 3.59
C LEU A 126 16.73 3.77 4.50
N GLY A 127 17.68 4.56 3.97
CA GLY A 127 18.29 5.66 4.70
C GLY A 127 17.27 6.73 5.07
N LEU A 128 16.49 7.21 4.10
CA LEU A 128 15.43 8.19 4.35
C LEU A 128 14.37 7.65 5.30
N PHE A 129 13.95 6.39 5.12
CA PHE A 129 12.95 5.77 5.96
C PHE A 129 13.42 5.69 7.41
N LYS A 130 14.61 5.15 7.68
CA LYS A 130 15.15 5.03 9.05
C LYS A 130 15.47 6.37 9.72
N VAL A 131 15.69 7.43 8.95
CA VAL A 131 15.89 8.79 9.50
C VAL A 131 14.55 9.44 9.85
N LEU A 132 13.49 9.15 9.09
CA LEU A 132 12.20 9.81 9.20
C LEU A 132 11.14 8.99 9.95
N SER A 133 11.36 7.70 10.14
CA SER A 133 10.47 6.79 10.87
C SER A 133 10.92 6.61 12.32
N HIS A 134 10.09 5.95 13.11
CA HIS A 134 10.39 5.62 14.51
C HIS A 134 11.28 4.37 14.63
N VAL A 135 11.71 3.77 13.52
CA VAL A 135 12.47 2.52 13.51
C VAL A 135 13.95 2.78 13.82
N PRO A 136 14.53 2.14 14.86
CA PRO A 136 15.92 2.37 15.24
C PRO A 136 16.89 2.08 14.09
N LEU A 137 17.69 3.07 13.71
CA LEU A 137 18.74 2.90 12.70
C LEU A 137 19.75 1.82 13.12
N MET A 138 20.16 1.86 14.40
CA MET A 138 21.29 1.11 14.95
C MET A 138 21.17 -0.42 14.83
N ASN A 139 19.95 -0.97 14.88
CA ASN A 139 19.75 -2.42 14.84
C ASN A 139 20.17 -3.06 13.50
N ASP A 140 20.19 -2.27 12.42
CA ASP A 140 20.48 -2.79 11.08
C ASP A 140 21.83 -2.28 10.52
N VAL A 141 22.54 -1.42 11.25
CA VAL A 141 23.81 -0.82 10.78
C VAL A 141 24.86 -1.90 10.50
N GLY A 142 24.98 -2.90 11.37
CA GLY A 142 25.92 -4.00 11.18
C GLY A 142 25.66 -4.81 9.91
N ALA A 143 24.39 -5.12 9.64
CA ALA A 143 23.98 -5.80 8.41
C ALA A 143 24.23 -4.91 7.18
N GLY A 144 23.91 -3.62 7.27
CA GLY A 144 24.14 -2.63 6.22
C GLY A 144 25.61 -2.53 5.81
N ILE A 145 26.51 -2.38 6.78
CA ILE A 145 27.96 -2.31 6.54
C ILE A 145 28.45 -3.59 5.84
N LYS A 146 28.02 -4.76 6.31
CA LYS A 146 28.41 -6.05 5.72
C LYS A 146 27.95 -6.19 4.27
N LEU A 147 26.78 -5.65 3.92
CA LEU A 147 26.26 -5.68 2.55
C LEU A 147 27.00 -4.68 1.64
N VAL A 148 27.33 -3.49 2.16
CA VAL A 148 28.14 -2.48 1.44
C VAL A 148 29.55 -3.00 1.17
N LEU A 149 30.22 -3.58 2.17
CA LEU A 149 31.54 -4.19 2.02
C LEU A 149 31.56 -5.31 0.98
N ARG A 150 30.45 -6.03 0.83
CA ARG A 150 30.28 -7.08 -0.19
C ARG A 150 29.85 -6.56 -1.56
N GLY A 151 29.72 -5.24 -1.73
CA GLY A 151 29.25 -4.62 -2.99
C GLY A 151 27.80 -4.95 -3.34
N LYS A 152 26.99 -5.43 -2.39
CA LYS A 152 25.61 -5.87 -2.63
C LYS A 152 24.57 -4.76 -2.53
N VAL A 153 24.98 -3.57 -2.09
CA VAL A 153 24.09 -2.41 -1.91
C VAL A 153 24.63 -1.23 -2.72
N PRO A 154 23.86 -0.70 -3.70
CA PRO A 154 24.22 0.52 -4.39
C PRO A 154 24.03 1.70 -3.44
N VAL A 155 25.12 2.29 -2.94
CA VAL A 155 25.05 3.42 -2.01
C VAL A 155 24.79 4.73 -2.75
N ILE A 156 25.34 4.88 -3.96
CA ILE A 156 25.22 6.09 -4.77
C ILE A 156 23.98 5.98 -5.66
N PRO A 157 22.99 6.89 -5.50
CA PRO A 157 21.79 6.89 -6.35
C PRO A 157 22.14 7.19 -7.80
N LYS A 158 21.61 6.37 -8.72
CA LYS A 158 21.67 6.60 -10.16
C LYS A 158 20.28 6.93 -10.70
N THR A 159 20.21 7.81 -11.69
CA THR A 159 18.97 8.11 -12.41
C THR A 159 18.69 7.06 -13.48
N SER A 160 17.42 6.87 -13.87
CA SER A 160 17.05 5.92 -14.93
C SER A 160 17.33 6.41 -16.36
N GLY A 161 17.75 7.67 -16.53
CA GLY A 161 17.87 8.32 -17.85
C GLY A 161 16.51 8.72 -18.46
N LYS A 162 15.40 8.22 -17.91
CA LYS A 162 14.01 8.51 -18.32
C LYS A 162 13.24 9.30 -17.26
N THR A 163 13.93 10.06 -16.43
CA THR A 163 13.31 10.80 -15.32
C THR A 163 12.21 11.77 -15.80
N ALA A 164 12.36 12.35 -16.99
CA ALA A 164 11.35 13.23 -17.57
C ALA A 164 10.04 12.47 -17.91
N GLU A 165 10.14 11.30 -18.56
CA GLU A 165 8.99 10.43 -18.84
C GLU A 165 8.28 10.03 -17.54
N VAL A 166 9.06 9.62 -16.53
CA VAL A 166 8.49 9.26 -15.21
C VAL A 166 7.78 10.44 -14.59
N ARG A 167 8.37 11.63 -14.61
CA ARG A 167 7.74 12.84 -14.05
C ARG A 167 6.42 13.19 -14.73
N GLN A 168 6.31 13.01 -16.04
CA GLN A 168 5.05 13.20 -16.77
C GLN A 168 3.96 12.22 -16.31
N ILE A 169 4.30 10.97 -15.96
CA ILE A 169 3.32 10.02 -15.40
C ILE A 169 2.75 10.56 -14.09
N PHE A 170 3.62 11.04 -13.18
CA PHE A 170 3.17 11.64 -11.92
C PHE A 170 2.29 12.88 -12.11
N GLU A 171 2.53 13.68 -13.15
CA GLU A 171 1.72 14.87 -13.48
C GLU A 171 0.35 14.50 -14.07
N ARG A 172 0.23 13.35 -14.73
CA ARG A 172 -1.05 12.85 -15.28
C ARG A 172 -1.89 12.09 -14.25
N SER A 173 -1.26 11.53 -13.23
CA SER A 173 -1.90 10.68 -12.22
C SER A 173 -2.23 11.38 -10.90
N GLY A 174 -1.75 12.62 -10.69
CA GLY A 174 -2.03 13.43 -9.50
C GLY A 174 -3.17 14.41 -9.73
#